data_AF-A0A3D1QBF5-F1
#
_entry.id   AF-A0A3D1QBF5-F1
#
_cell.length_a   1.000
_cell.length_b   1.000
_cell.length_c   1.000
_cell.angle_alpha   90.00
_cell.angle_beta   90.00
_cell.angle_gamma   90.00
#
_symmetry.space_group_name_H-M   'P 1'
#
loop_
_entity.id
_entity.type
_entity.pdbx_description
1 polymer ?
#
loop_
_entity_poly.entity_id
_entity_poly.type
_entity_poly.pdbx_seq_one_letter_code
_entity_poly.pdbx_strand_id
1 'polypeptide(L)'
;IMLQPDLGTTFVVAATIFFMMLVAGMRWSHLGGIAVAGLAAVFAAIAVAPYRLERLIAFTNPWKYASDEGFQTIQSLYALGSGGLFGMGLGRSRQKFFYLPEQHTDFI
;
A
#
# COMPACT_ATOMS: atom_id res chain seq x y z
N ILE A 1 -14.44 -0.14 9.57
CA ILE A 1 -13.26 -0.25 8.69
C ILE A 1 -12.32 -1.36 9.18
N MET A 2 -11.77 -1.30 10.40
CA MET A 2 -10.93 -2.40 10.91
C MET A 2 -11.64 -3.75 11.09
N LEU A 3 -12.96 -3.76 11.33
CA LEU A 3 -13.78 -4.98 11.33
C LEU A 3 -13.92 -5.63 9.95
N GLN A 4 -13.68 -4.87 8.87
CA GLN A 4 -13.65 -5.32 7.47
C GLN A 4 -12.20 -5.63 7.01
N PRO A 5 -11.33 -5.98 7.95
CA PRO A 5 -9.85 -5.91 7.87
C PRO A 5 -9.18 -4.86 6.97
N ASP A 6 -9.81 -3.74 6.63
CA ASP A 6 -9.28 -2.79 5.66
C ASP A 6 -8.30 -1.79 6.30
N LEU A 7 -7.01 -2.09 6.18
CA LEU A 7 -5.94 -1.21 6.65
C LEU A 7 -5.72 0.01 5.76
N GLY A 8 -5.94 -0.10 4.45
CA GLY A 8 -5.68 0.98 3.51
C GLY A 8 -6.61 2.16 3.76
N THR A 9 -7.91 1.90 3.83
CA THR A 9 -8.91 2.93 4.11
C THR A 9 -8.73 3.51 5.51
N THR A 10 -8.39 2.68 6.50
CA THR A 10 -8.12 3.14 7.87
C THR A 10 -6.93 4.13 7.88
N PHE A 11 -5.86 3.83 7.16
CA PHE A 11 -4.69 4.70 7.06
C PHE A 11 -5.00 6.03 6.38
N VAL A 12 -5.73 6.02 5.26
CA VAL A 12 -6.10 7.26 4.53
C VAL A 12 -6.94 8.19 5.39
N VAL A 13 -7.92 7.65 6.11
CA VAL A 13 -8.76 8.44 7.02
C VAL A 13 -7.93 9.02 8.18
N ALA A 14 -7.08 8.20 8.80
CA ALA A 14 -6.21 8.65 9.89
C ALA A 14 -5.24 9.76 9.43
N ALA A 15 -4.61 9.59 8.26
CA ALA A 15 -3.72 10.59 7.68
C ALA A 15 -4.46 11.91 7.38
N THR A 16 -5.67 11.83 6.84
CA THR A 16 -6.50 13.01 6.56
C THR A 16 -6.82 13.78 7.83
N ILE A 17 -7.24 13.08 8.90
CA ILE A 17 -7.51 13.69 10.21
C ILE A 17 -6.22 14.31 10.78
N PHE A 18 -5.08 13.63 10.66
CA PHE A 18 -3.79 14.15 11.09
C PHE A 18 -3.42 15.47 10.39
N PHE A 19 -3.55 15.53 9.06
CA PHE A 19 -3.30 16.75 8.30
C PHE A 19 -4.28 17.87 8.63
N MET A 20 -5.56 17.56 8.86
CA MET A 20 -6.54 18.55 9.31
C MET A 20 -6.14 19.14 10.67
N MET A 21 -5.69 18.33 11.62
CA MET A 21 -5.21 18.81 12.92
C MET A 21 -3.93 19.66 12.81
N LEU A 22 -3.05 19.32 11.87
CA LEU A 22 -1.85 20.10 11.59
C LEU A 22 -2.19 21.48 11.02
N VAL A 23 -3.11 21.53 10.04
CA VAL A 23 -3.60 22.79 9.46
C VAL A 23 -4.37 23.64 10.47
N ALA A 24 -5.10 23.02 11.40
CA ALA A 24 -5.79 23.70 12.49
C ALA A 24 -4.85 24.34 13.53
N GLY A 25 -3.53 24.20 13.41
CA GLY A 25 -2.56 24.82 14.31
C GLY A 25 -2.43 24.12 15.66
N MET A 26 -2.71 22.82 15.73
CA MET A 26 -2.57 22.06 16.96
C MET A 26 -1.11 22.07 17.46
N ARG A 27 -0.92 22.11 18.79
CA ARG A 27 0.42 22.11 19.40
C ARG A 27 1.23 20.90 18.94
N TRP A 28 2.50 21.12 18.59
CA TRP A 28 3.42 20.08 18.13
C TRP A 28 3.56 18.90 19.09
N SER A 29 3.41 19.11 20.40
CA SER A 29 3.41 18.03 21.40
C SER A 29 2.24 17.06 21.24
N HIS A 30 1.04 17.56 20.94
CA HIS A 30 -0.13 16.73 20.69
C HIS A 30 -0.03 16.03 19.32
N LEU A 31 0.48 16.73 18.29
CA LEU A 31 0.74 16.09 16.99
C LEU A 31 1.74 14.94 17.11
N GLY A 32 2.84 15.15 17.83
CA GLY A 32 3.84 14.11 18.10
C GLY A 32 3.25 12.93 18.86
N GLY A 33 2.45 13.19 19.90
CA GLY A 33 1.77 12.13 20.66
C GLY A 33 0.82 11.30 19.82
N ILE A 34 0.00 11.94 18.98
CA ILE A 34 -0.92 11.26 18.06
C ILE A 34 -0.15 10.47 17.00
N ALA A 35 0.95 11.02 16.47
CA ALA A 35 1.78 10.31 15.49
C ALA A 35 2.38 9.03 16.08
N VAL A 36 2.93 9.10 17.30
CA VAL A 36 3.50 7.93 17.99
C VAL A 36 2.43 6.90 18.32
N ALA A 37 1.27 7.34 18.83
CA ALA A 37 0.14 6.44 19.10
C ALA A 37 -0.38 5.76 17.82
N GLY A 38 -0.46 6.52 16.72
CA GLY A 38 -0.85 6.00 15.41
C GLY A 38 0.13 4.94 14.88
N LEU A 39 1.44 5.20 14.98
CA LEU A 39 2.46 4.21 14.62
C LEU A 39 2.33 2.94 15.46
N ALA A 40 2.18 3.06 16.78
CA ALA A 40 1.99 1.91 17.67
C ALA A 40 0.75 1.08 17.29
N ALA A 41 -0.36 1.75 16.97
CA ALA A 41 -1.59 1.09 16.52
C ALA A 41 -1.40 0.33 15.19
N VAL A 42 -0.65 0.90 14.25
CA VAL A 42 -0.31 0.22 12.98
C VAL A 42 0.55 -1.00 13.22
N PHE A 43 1.61 -0.90 14.05
CA PHE A 43 2.45 -2.04 14.40
C PHE A 43 1.65 -3.17 15.06
N ALA A 44 0.78 -2.82 16.01
CA ALA A 44 -0.11 -3.79 16.65
C ALA A 44 -1.05 -4.46 15.62
N ALA A 45 -1.63 -3.68 14.71
CA ALA A 45 -2.52 -4.22 13.68
C ALA A 45 -1.79 -5.14 12.68
N ILE A 46 -0.52 -4.88 12.36
CA ILE A 46 0.30 -5.76 11.52
C ILE A 46 0.62 -7.05 12.28
N ALA A 47 1.03 -6.97 13.55
CA ALA A 47 1.40 -8.13 14.35
C ALA A 47 0.26 -9.13 14.58
N VAL A 48 -0.99 -8.67 14.61
CA VAL A 48 -2.17 -9.51 14.83
C VAL A 48 -2.49 -10.43 13.63
N ALA A 49 -2.02 -10.11 12.42
CA ALA A 49 -2.37 -10.89 11.24
C ALA A 49 -1.12 -11.32 10.44
N PRO A 50 -0.76 -12.63 10.44
CA PRO A 50 0.49 -13.11 9.85
C PRO A 50 0.61 -12.79 8.36
N TYR A 51 -0.49 -12.86 7.61
CA TYR A 51 -0.54 -12.49 6.18
C TYR A 51 -0.10 -11.04 5.89
N ARG A 52 -0.23 -10.12 6.86
CA ARG A 52 0.21 -8.72 6.71
C ARG A 52 1.73 -8.59 6.79
N LEU A 53 2.35 -9.44 7.61
CA LEU A 53 3.79 -9.50 7.75
C LEU A 53 4.42 -10.15 6.53
N GLU A 54 3.82 -11.24 6.02
CA GLU A 54 4.28 -11.91 4.80
C GLU A 54 4.28 -10.92 3.63
N ARG A 55 3.20 -10.13 3.45
CA ARG A 55 3.13 -9.06 2.44
C ARG A 55 4.24 -8.00 2.57
N LEU A 56 4.62 -7.59 3.79
CA LEU A 56 5.71 -6.64 4.01
C LEU A 56 7.08 -7.23 3.62
N ILE A 57 7.29 -8.51 3.93
CA ILE A 57 8.51 -9.24 3.58
C ILE A 57 8.58 -9.43 2.06
N ALA A 58 7.46 -9.82 1.43
CA ALA A 58 7.33 -9.95 -0.01
C ALA A 58 7.51 -8.60 -0.72
N PHE A 59 7.06 -7.48 -0.14
CA PHE A 59 7.33 -6.15 -0.69
C PHE A 59 8.82 -5.78 -0.63
N THR A 60 9.52 -6.17 0.42
CA THR A 60 10.96 -5.88 0.61
C THR A 60 11.84 -6.74 -0.31
N ASN A 61 11.48 -8.01 -0.50
CA ASN A 61 12.17 -8.90 -1.43
C ASN A 61 11.17 -9.70 -2.29
N PRO A 62 10.60 -9.05 -3.33
CA PRO A 62 9.53 -9.65 -4.13
C PRO A 62 10.03 -10.83 -4.95
N TRP A 63 11.28 -10.77 -5.41
CA TRP A 63 11.93 -11.82 -6.22
C TRP A 63 12.09 -13.15 -5.48
N LYS A 64 12.21 -13.13 -4.15
CA LYS A 64 12.30 -14.34 -3.33
C LYS A 64 10.95 -15.07 -3.21
N TYR A 65 9.84 -14.33 -3.32
CA TYR A 65 8.46 -14.83 -3.18
C TYR A 65 7.65 -14.67 -4.47
N ALA A 66 8.33 -14.82 -5.61
CA ALA A 66 7.81 -14.48 -6.94
C ALA A 66 6.54 -15.26 -7.34
N SER A 67 6.30 -16.43 -6.76
CA SER A 67 5.16 -17.31 -7.09
C SER A 67 3.91 -17.08 -6.25
N ASP A 68 4.01 -16.33 -5.16
CA ASP A 68 2.92 -16.10 -4.19
C ASP A 68 2.71 -14.59 -4.01
N GLU A 69 2.96 -14.06 -2.81
CA GLU A 69 2.67 -12.67 -2.46
C GLU A 69 3.54 -11.64 -3.18
N GLY A 70 4.70 -12.06 -3.68
CA GLY A 70 5.59 -11.22 -4.48
C GLY A 70 5.10 -11.06 -5.92
N PHE A 71 4.24 -11.95 -6.43
CA PHE A 71 3.83 -11.97 -7.84
C PHE A 71 3.18 -10.65 -8.27
N GLN A 72 2.21 -10.14 -7.51
CA GLN A 72 1.53 -8.88 -7.81
C GLN A 72 2.51 -7.69 -7.81
N THR A 73 3.50 -7.69 -6.91
CA THR A 73 4.53 -6.65 -6.82
C THR A 73 5.53 -6.72 -7.96
N ILE A 74 6.01 -7.92 -8.32
CA ILE A 74 6.90 -8.11 -9.48
C ILE A 74 6.18 -7.67 -10.75
N GLN A 75 4.92 -8.03 -10.89
CA GLN A 75 4.16 -7.61 -12.04
C GLN A 75 4.04 -6.07 -12.02
N SER A 76 3.63 -5.42 -10.93
CA SER A 76 3.57 -3.94 -10.90
C SER A 76 4.86 -3.25 -11.35
N LEU A 77 6.02 -3.79 -10.95
CA LEU A 77 7.35 -3.36 -11.42
C LEU A 77 7.55 -3.55 -12.93
N TYR A 78 7.18 -4.70 -13.49
CA TYR A 78 7.23 -4.94 -14.94
C TYR A 78 6.26 -4.06 -15.73
N ALA A 79 5.06 -3.75 -15.21
CA ALA A 79 4.15 -2.80 -15.84
C ALA A 79 4.81 -1.42 -15.96
N LEU A 80 5.41 -0.92 -14.88
CA LEU A 80 6.16 0.34 -14.87
C LEU A 80 7.33 0.32 -15.86
N GLY A 81 8.11 -0.76 -15.89
CA GLY A 81 9.29 -0.88 -16.76
C GLY A 81 8.96 -1.04 -18.25
N SER A 82 7.84 -1.65 -18.60
CA SER A 82 7.46 -1.95 -19.99
C SER A 82 7.02 -0.73 -20.81
N GLY A 83 6.75 0.41 -20.16
CA GLY A 83 6.20 1.61 -20.78
C GLY A 83 7.18 2.47 -21.57
N GLY A 84 8.49 2.42 -21.28
CA GLY A 84 9.45 3.40 -21.81
C GLY A 84 9.16 4.85 -21.35
N LEU A 85 10.00 5.81 -21.77
CA LEU A 85 9.90 7.21 -21.33
C LEU A 85 8.59 7.92 -21.74
N PHE A 86 7.97 7.48 -22.83
CA PHE A 86 6.75 8.09 -23.39
C PHE A 86 5.49 7.24 -23.15
N GLY A 87 5.62 6.09 -22.47
CA GLY A 87 4.53 5.15 -22.29
C GLY A 87 4.19 4.38 -23.58
N MET A 88 3.46 3.27 -23.44
CA MET A 88 2.92 2.51 -24.58
C MET A 88 1.53 2.99 -25.03
N GLY A 89 1.00 4.05 -24.41
CA GLY A 89 -0.37 4.56 -24.62
C GLY A 89 -1.38 4.03 -23.60
N LEU A 90 -2.48 4.77 -23.41
CA LEU A 90 -3.53 4.43 -22.45
C LEU A 90 -4.13 3.04 -22.73
N GLY A 91 -4.22 2.20 -21.70
CA GLY A 91 -4.78 0.85 -21.80
C GLY A 91 -3.92 -0.17 -22.55
N ARG A 92 -2.68 0.17 -22.92
CA ARG A 92 -1.73 -0.74 -23.60
C ARG A 92 -0.74 -1.42 -22.66
N SER A 93 -1.01 -1.43 -21.35
CA SER A 93 -0.21 -2.18 -20.40
C SER A 93 -0.31 -3.69 -20.69
N ARG A 94 0.84 -4.34 -20.91
CA ARG A 94 0.91 -5.78 -21.20
C ARG A 94 0.41 -6.65 -20.04
N GLN A 95 0.36 -6.09 -18.84
CA GLN A 95 -0.05 -6.79 -17.64
C GLN A 95 -1.55 -6.95 -17.48
N LYS A 96 -2.32 -6.21 -18.28
CA LYS A 96 -3.77 -6.29 -18.38
C LYS A 96 -4.29 -7.49 -19.19
N PHE A 97 -3.38 -8.32 -19.71
CA PHE A 97 -3.71 -9.51 -20.49
C PHE A 97 -3.54 -10.79 -19.66
N PHE A 98 -4.14 -10.84 -18.47
CA PHE A 98 -4.21 -12.01 -17.58
C PHE A 98 -2.91 -12.39 -16.85
N TYR A 99 -1.99 -11.42 -16.68
CA TYR A 99 -0.78 -11.63 -15.88
C TYR A 99 -0.95 -11.27 -14.40
N LEU A 100 -2.06 -10.64 -14.00
CA LEU A 100 -2.39 -10.38 -12.59
C LEU A 100 -3.82 -10.81 -12.25
N PRO A 101 -4.05 -11.31 -11.03
CA PRO A 101 -5.39 -11.65 -10.56
C PRO A 101 -6.33 -10.43 -10.50
N GLU A 102 -5.82 -9.25 -10.12
CA GLU A 102 -6.62 -8.02 -9.89
C GLU A 102 -6.31 -6.89 -10.88
N GLN A 103 -6.16 -7.24 -12.16
CA GLN A 103 -5.78 -6.33 -13.25
C GLN A 103 -6.80 -5.22 -13.59
N HIS A 104 -8.05 -5.34 -13.13
CA HIS A 104 -9.13 -4.40 -13.47
C HIS A 104 -9.27 -3.24 -12.48
N THR A 105 -8.73 -3.40 -11.27
CA THR A 105 -8.89 -2.47 -10.14
C THR A 105 -7.62 -1.69 -9.85
N ASP A 106 -6.45 -2.34 -9.96
CA ASP A 106 -5.18 -1.76 -9.50
C ASP A 106 -4.29 -1.19 -10.62
N PHE A 107 -4.61 -1.49 -11.89
CA PHE A 107 -3.77 -1.12 -13.05
C PHE A 107 -4.59 -0.51 -14.20
N ILE A 108 -4.19 0.67 -14.70
CA ILE A 108 -4.86 1.43 -15.77
C ILE A 108 -4.02 1.48 -17.05
#